data_AF-A0A2D4SMA4-F1
#
_entry.id   AF-A0A2D4SMA4-F1
#
_cell.length_a   1.000
_cell.length_b   1.000
_cell.length_c   1.000
_cell.angle_alpha   90.00
_cell.angle_beta   90.00
_cell.angle_gamma   90.00
#
_symmetry.space_group_name_H-M   'P 1'
#
loop_
_entity.id
_entity.type
_entity.pdbx_description
1 polymer ?
#
loop_
_entity_poly.entity_id
_entity_poly.type
_entity_poly.pdbx_seq_one_letter_code
_entity_poly.pdbx_strand_id
1 'polypeptide(L)'
;MFLISFIGLLSQEVCAQEWPDLSIAPTPMIPHTVLDPSQEKALVVSIERYSVLANVTQAKRTGRDWFRYLSRHRGIPVDQVTWLDGQAATSENIKAALEAMTQEPAQRYWVVFVGHGATVDKAPRILPVDTQDSYYDVLRKGISIPNILERLEESAQGDVVALFDASFNEQWGNQPLFSEPLPRTRAELRVSRSSTVLFATQPSASTFLLSKEGRTSFGYLALGALRGWADTNQDGVVRVRELIDYTQKAIQTVQLPNLTQEPFWIGGDDVVLGQVLEQQGPNLNALRKSLDPIVESKMGWEIEIRTGSGQSLDYDALVDTVQAQAEAREEQRRKEDLRQGVLETKSKELQSRASNIWNKMSKARRLGGKEVYALVERYIADFEDLYIEVDGASVRVEISQVEVAKRWLLEKGRKVEGVLGYDMQLVSASPFIMGSPKAERNRQKDEQLHEVSLKRDYYLGTFEVTQDLWLTIMGKNPSHFQRCGSTCPVESISWCDAIIFANQLSKREGFVEVYTFPYEFSMGMSEETCADQSRLVYADHNKNGYRLPTEAEWEYAARAGRDSLYS
;
A
#
# COMPACT_ATOMS: atom_id res chain seq x y z
N MET A 1 -69.98 -4.61 30.89
CA MET A 1 -70.30 -4.89 29.47
C MET A 1 -69.21 -4.21 28.64
N PHE A 2 -68.53 -5.00 27.82
CA PHE A 2 -67.42 -4.70 26.89
C PHE A 2 -65.99 -4.47 27.40
N LEU A 3 -65.12 -5.36 26.90
CA LEU A 3 -63.66 -5.43 26.97
C LEU A 3 -62.97 -4.30 26.19
N ILE A 4 -61.72 -3.97 26.54
CA ILE A 4 -60.51 -4.11 25.70
C ILE A 4 -59.27 -3.76 26.55
N SER A 5 -58.30 -4.69 26.60
CA SER A 5 -56.93 -4.53 27.14
C SER A 5 -56.10 -3.57 26.27
N PHE A 6 -55.11 -2.87 26.84
CA PHE A 6 -53.68 -3.00 26.48
C PHE A 6 -52.76 -2.06 27.29
N ILE A 7 -51.56 -2.58 27.53
CA ILE A 7 -50.40 -2.03 28.23
C ILE A 7 -49.62 -1.07 27.31
N GLY A 8 -48.95 -0.03 27.84
CA GLY A 8 -47.83 0.65 27.16
C GLY A 8 -47.32 1.88 27.92
N LEU A 9 -46.17 1.85 28.61
CA LEU A 9 -44.75 1.90 28.17
C LEU A 9 -44.23 3.32 27.90
N LEU A 10 -43.31 3.75 28.78
CA LEU A 10 -42.46 4.94 28.73
C LEU A 10 -41.58 4.97 27.46
N SER A 11 -41.40 6.16 26.87
CA SER A 11 -40.40 6.43 25.82
C SER A 11 -39.31 7.38 26.33
N GLN A 12 -38.09 6.89 26.45
CA GLN A 12 -36.85 7.65 26.67
C GLN A 12 -36.30 8.16 25.31
N GLU A 13 -35.81 9.40 25.28
CA GLU A 13 -35.14 10.02 24.13
C GLU A 13 -33.72 9.41 23.92
N VAL A 14 -33.37 9.12 22.67
CA VAL A 14 -32.18 8.31 22.28
C VAL A 14 -31.17 9.20 21.54
N CYS A 15 -30.00 9.43 22.14
CA CYS A 15 -28.82 9.93 21.42
C CYS A 15 -28.43 8.96 20.29
N ALA A 16 -28.04 9.47 19.12
CA ALA A 16 -27.45 8.66 18.06
C ALA A 16 -26.16 7.98 18.59
N GLN A 17 -26.15 6.65 18.64
CA GLN A 17 -25.06 5.88 19.22
C GLN A 17 -23.92 5.71 18.20
N GLU A 18 -22.70 6.11 18.54
CA GLU A 18 -21.51 5.90 17.71
C GLU A 18 -20.86 4.52 17.97
N TRP A 19 -20.13 3.99 16.97
CA TRP A 19 -19.35 2.77 17.11
C TRP A 19 -18.20 2.96 18.13
N PRO A 20 -18.11 2.15 19.21
CA PRO A 20 -17.11 2.35 20.26
C PRO A 20 -15.66 2.35 19.77
N ASP A 21 -14.81 3.21 20.32
CA ASP A 21 -13.40 3.20 19.97
C ASP A 21 -12.63 2.09 20.70
N LEU A 22 -12.24 1.06 19.93
CA LEU A 22 -11.48 -0.08 20.45
C LEU A 22 -9.98 0.20 20.65
N SER A 23 -9.52 1.43 20.37
CA SER A 23 -8.10 1.79 20.49
C SER A 23 -7.59 1.87 21.94
N ILE A 24 -8.53 1.99 22.89
CA ILE A 24 -8.25 2.10 24.34
C ILE A 24 -8.56 0.77 25.03
N ALA A 25 -7.64 0.36 25.90
CA ALA A 25 -7.79 -0.83 26.73
C ALA A 25 -8.76 -0.59 27.91
N PRO A 26 -9.64 -1.54 28.27
CA PRO A 26 -10.40 -1.45 29.52
C PRO A 26 -9.47 -1.56 30.72
N THR A 27 -9.90 -0.98 31.84
CA THR A 27 -9.27 -1.11 33.16
C THR A 27 -10.25 -1.89 34.06
N PRO A 28 -9.85 -2.93 34.83
CA PRO A 28 -8.49 -3.41 35.08
C PRO A 28 -8.00 -4.50 34.10
N MET A 29 -6.67 -4.54 33.92
CA MET A 29 -5.93 -5.41 32.99
C MET A 29 -5.61 -6.78 33.61
N ILE A 30 -6.62 -7.54 34.07
CA ILE A 30 -6.37 -8.91 34.57
C ILE A 30 -6.54 -9.88 33.38
N PRO A 31 -5.50 -10.62 32.96
CA PRO A 31 -5.64 -11.64 31.94
C PRO A 31 -6.50 -12.77 32.50
N HIS A 32 -7.72 -12.84 32.01
CA HIS A 32 -8.61 -13.96 32.15
C HIS A 32 -8.46 -14.74 30.84
N THR A 33 -7.49 -15.65 30.76
CA THR A 33 -7.26 -16.47 29.57
C THR A 33 -7.31 -17.96 29.94
N VAL A 34 -7.94 -18.77 29.09
CA VAL A 34 -8.02 -20.23 29.25
C VAL A 34 -6.65 -20.89 29.04
N LEU A 35 -5.81 -20.26 28.21
CA LEU A 35 -4.43 -20.65 27.92
C LEU A 35 -3.47 -19.62 28.49
N ASP A 36 -2.28 -20.07 28.88
CA ASP A 36 -1.17 -19.19 29.27
C ASP A 36 -0.73 -18.35 28.05
N PRO A 37 -0.86 -17.02 28.08
CA PRO A 37 -0.51 -16.17 26.94
C PRO A 37 0.95 -16.27 26.48
N SER A 38 1.86 -16.73 27.36
CA SER A 38 3.27 -16.96 27.02
C SER A 38 3.50 -18.17 26.11
N GLN A 39 2.49 -19.03 25.96
CA GLN A 39 2.48 -20.20 25.09
C GLN A 39 1.80 -19.91 23.75
N GLU A 40 1.56 -18.65 23.41
CA GLU A 40 0.87 -18.24 22.20
C GLU A 40 1.75 -17.32 21.35
N LYS A 41 1.67 -17.46 20.03
CA LYS A 41 2.39 -16.60 19.09
C LYS A 41 1.45 -16.00 18.07
N ALA A 42 1.72 -14.78 17.63
CA ALA A 42 0.83 -14.04 16.75
C ALA A 42 1.56 -13.32 15.61
N LEU A 43 0.92 -13.34 14.44
CA LEU A 43 1.27 -12.53 13.28
C LEU A 43 0.08 -11.67 12.88
N VAL A 44 0.27 -10.35 12.88
CA VAL A 44 -0.69 -9.38 12.35
C VAL A 44 -0.11 -8.76 11.09
N VAL A 45 -0.87 -8.77 10.01
CA VAL A 45 -0.50 -8.16 8.73
C VAL A 45 -1.60 -7.20 8.32
N SER A 46 -1.27 -5.93 8.10
CA SER A 46 -2.26 -4.94 7.64
C SER A 46 -1.73 -4.02 6.55
N ILE A 47 -2.46 -3.97 5.44
CA ILE A 47 -2.01 -3.26 4.23
C ILE A 47 -3.10 -2.29 3.78
N GLU A 48 -2.84 -1.00 3.98
CA GLU A 48 -3.78 0.07 3.59
C GLU A 48 -3.46 0.64 2.21
N ARG A 49 -2.18 0.86 1.90
CA ARG A 49 -1.72 1.46 0.64
C ARG A 49 -0.94 0.45 -0.18
N TYR A 50 -1.53 0.04 -1.29
CA TYR A 50 -0.86 -0.78 -2.30
C TYR A 50 -0.26 0.14 -3.37
N SER A 51 0.88 -0.26 -3.93
CA SER A 51 1.52 0.54 -4.99
C SER A 51 0.78 0.49 -6.31
N VAL A 52 0.04 -0.59 -6.56
CA VAL A 52 -0.67 -0.85 -7.83
C VAL A 52 -2.14 -1.17 -7.61
N LEU A 53 -2.47 -2.00 -6.61
CA LEU A 53 -3.84 -2.36 -6.29
C LEU A 53 -4.57 -1.21 -5.57
N ALA A 54 -5.91 -1.30 -5.48
CA ALA A 54 -6.72 -0.33 -4.77
C ALA A 54 -6.33 -0.23 -3.27
N ASN A 55 -6.48 0.95 -2.67
CA ASN A 55 -6.25 1.11 -1.24
C ASN A 55 -7.36 0.47 -0.40
N VAL A 56 -6.99 -0.11 0.74
CA VAL A 56 -7.90 -0.68 1.73
C VAL A 56 -7.98 0.28 2.92
N THR A 57 -8.87 1.27 2.81
CA THR A 57 -9.03 2.34 3.80
C THR A 57 -9.10 1.79 5.22
N GLN A 58 -8.26 2.32 6.12
CA GLN A 58 -8.20 2.02 7.55
C GLN A 58 -7.73 0.61 7.93
N ALA A 59 -7.24 -0.19 6.97
CA ALA A 59 -6.61 -1.47 7.28
C ALA A 59 -5.47 -1.33 8.30
N LYS A 60 -4.66 -0.27 8.19
CA LYS A 60 -3.57 0.00 9.15
C LYS A 60 -4.10 0.23 10.56
N ARG A 61 -5.23 0.94 10.70
CA ARG A 61 -5.88 1.17 11.99
C ARG A 61 -6.39 -0.15 12.57
N THR A 62 -7.13 -0.94 11.79
CA THR A 62 -7.63 -2.26 12.24
C THR A 62 -6.48 -3.17 12.68
N GLY A 63 -5.41 -3.30 11.90
CA GLY A 63 -4.25 -4.11 12.27
C GLY A 63 -3.57 -3.64 13.57
N ARG A 64 -3.45 -2.33 13.78
CA ARG A 64 -2.93 -1.78 15.04
C ARG A 64 -3.80 -2.14 16.24
N ASP A 65 -5.11 -2.11 16.09
CA ASP A 65 -6.05 -2.46 17.16
C ASP A 65 -5.97 -3.96 17.50
N TRP A 66 -5.80 -4.83 16.50
CA TRP A 66 -5.50 -6.25 16.70
C TRP A 66 -4.17 -6.51 17.39
N PHE A 67 -3.09 -5.86 16.95
CA PHE A 67 -1.78 -5.96 17.61
C PHE A 67 -1.86 -5.59 19.09
N ARG A 68 -2.57 -4.49 19.41
CA ARG A 68 -2.78 -4.04 20.79
C ARG A 68 -3.62 -5.02 21.60
N TYR A 69 -4.67 -5.59 21.01
CA TYR A 69 -5.47 -6.59 21.68
C TYR A 69 -4.67 -7.85 22.02
N LEU A 70 -3.95 -8.40 21.04
CA LEU A 70 -3.15 -9.62 21.24
C LEU A 70 -2.03 -9.40 22.28
N SER A 71 -1.35 -8.27 22.22
CA SER A 71 -0.25 -7.98 23.15
C SER A 71 -0.71 -7.53 24.55
N ARG A 72 -1.73 -6.66 24.64
CA ARG A 72 -2.11 -6.01 25.91
C ARG A 72 -3.31 -6.61 26.61
N HIS A 73 -4.27 -7.16 25.86
CA HIS A 73 -5.51 -7.70 26.41
C HIS A 73 -5.43 -9.20 26.58
N ARG A 74 -5.07 -9.88 25.50
CA ARG A 74 -4.78 -11.31 25.55
C ARG A 74 -3.51 -11.59 26.34
N GLY A 75 -2.58 -10.63 26.36
CA GLY A 75 -1.37 -10.69 27.17
C GLY A 75 -0.24 -11.51 26.54
N ILE A 76 -0.30 -11.76 25.22
CA ILE A 76 0.79 -12.42 24.52
C ILE A 76 2.05 -11.55 24.65
N PRO A 77 3.22 -12.10 25.04
CA PRO A 77 4.46 -11.34 25.11
C PRO A 77 4.72 -10.59 23.80
N VAL A 78 5.12 -9.31 23.90
CA VAL A 78 5.22 -8.41 22.74
C VAL A 78 6.22 -8.94 21.70
N ASP A 79 7.27 -9.61 22.14
CA ASP A 79 8.26 -10.30 21.30
C ASP A 79 7.73 -11.54 20.58
N GLN A 80 6.57 -12.07 21.02
CA GLN A 80 5.83 -13.15 20.37
C GLN A 80 4.69 -12.65 19.47
N VAL A 81 4.48 -11.33 19.36
CA VAL A 81 3.49 -10.71 18.47
C VAL A 81 4.22 -9.89 17.39
N THR A 82 4.26 -10.42 16.17
CA THR A 82 4.80 -9.68 15.01
C THR A 82 3.70 -8.87 14.33
N TRP A 83 3.94 -7.58 14.07
CA TRP A 83 3.06 -6.75 13.24
C TRP A 83 3.80 -6.21 12.02
N LEU A 84 3.34 -6.58 10.84
CA LEU A 84 3.80 -6.08 9.55
C LEU A 84 2.75 -5.14 8.96
N ASP A 85 3.09 -3.86 8.78
CA ASP A 85 2.18 -2.86 8.23
C ASP A 85 2.74 -2.18 6.97
N GLY A 86 1.83 -1.79 6.06
CA GLY A 86 2.18 -1.03 4.86
C GLY A 86 3.34 -1.64 4.08
N GLN A 87 4.43 -0.87 3.89
CA GLN A 87 5.60 -1.29 3.10
C GLN A 87 6.41 -2.43 3.75
N ALA A 88 6.23 -2.70 5.04
CA ALA A 88 6.89 -3.84 5.69
C ALA A 88 6.19 -5.18 5.39
N ALA A 89 4.93 -5.16 4.93
CA ALA A 89 4.14 -6.35 4.64
C ALA A 89 4.41 -6.93 3.23
N THR A 90 5.69 -7.11 2.89
CA THR A 90 6.11 -7.75 1.63
C THR A 90 5.93 -9.26 1.69
N SER A 91 5.87 -9.91 0.53
CA SER A 91 5.78 -11.38 0.43
C SER A 91 6.91 -12.07 1.20
N GLU A 92 8.12 -11.52 1.09
CA GLU A 92 9.31 -12.01 1.79
C GLU A 92 9.18 -11.85 3.31
N ASN A 93 8.82 -10.66 3.80
CA ASN A 93 8.73 -10.41 5.23
C ASN A 93 7.62 -11.22 5.90
N ILE A 94 6.48 -11.41 5.24
CA ILE A 94 5.39 -12.23 5.78
C ILE A 94 5.83 -13.70 5.86
N LYS A 95 6.51 -14.23 4.82
CA LYS A 95 7.06 -15.60 4.85
C LYS A 95 8.12 -15.75 5.94
N ALA A 96 9.02 -14.79 6.08
CA ALA A 96 10.04 -14.77 7.11
C ALA A 96 9.42 -14.70 8.52
N ALA A 97 8.35 -13.94 8.71
CA ALA A 97 7.64 -13.88 9.99
C ALA A 97 6.95 -15.21 10.34
N LEU A 98 6.30 -15.86 9.37
CA LEU A 98 5.71 -17.20 9.53
C LEU A 98 6.79 -18.25 9.85
N GLU A 99 7.94 -18.15 9.20
CA GLU A 99 9.09 -19.00 9.48
C GLU A 99 9.63 -18.77 10.90
N ALA A 100 9.91 -17.52 11.27
CA ALA A 100 10.45 -17.18 12.58
C ALA A 100 9.51 -17.60 13.72
N MET A 101 8.20 -17.35 13.59
CA MET A 101 7.25 -17.71 14.64
C MET A 101 7.09 -19.22 14.83
N THR A 102 7.36 -20.03 13.80
CA THR A 102 7.26 -21.50 13.83
C THR A 102 8.56 -22.21 14.23
N GLN A 103 9.66 -21.48 14.45
CA GLN A 103 10.93 -22.06 14.90
C GLN A 103 10.83 -22.71 16.28
N GLU A 104 9.97 -22.17 17.16
CA GLU A 104 9.65 -22.81 18.43
C GLU A 104 8.14 -23.02 18.52
N PRO A 105 7.69 -24.21 18.94
CA PRO A 105 6.28 -24.56 18.98
C PRO A 105 5.51 -23.70 19.98
N ALA A 106 4.22 -23.46 19.67
CA ALA A 106 3.28 -22.75 20.53
C ALA A 106 2.02 -23.60 20.76
N GLN A 107 1.35 -23.40 21.89
CA GLN A 107 0.04 -23.98 22.16
C GLN A 107 -1.04 -23.39 21.26
N ARG A 108 -0.92 -22.11 20.90
CA ARG A 108 -1.81 -21.46 19.93
C ARG A 108 -1.07 -20.49 19.01
N TYR A 109 -1.40 -20.55 17.72
CA TYR A 109 -0.98 -19.54 16.75
C TYR A 109 -2.14 -18.64 16.34
N TRP A 110 -1.87 -17.33 16.28
CA TRP A 110 -2.79 -16.33 15.73
C TRP A 110 -2.25 -15.76 14.41
N VAL A 111 -3.10 -15.73 13.39
CA VAL A 111 -2.83 -14.95 12.17
C VAL A 111 -3.99 -13.99 11.96
N VAL A 112 -3.70 -12.70 11.81
CA VAL A 112 -4.69 -11.69 11.45
C VAL A 112 -4.20 -10.97 10.20
N PHE A 113 -4.97 -11.06 9.12
CA PHE A 113 -4.68 -10.35 7.88
C PHE A 113 -5.80 -9.36 7.57
N VAL A 114 -5.43 -8.11 7.26
CA VAL A 114 -6.36 -7.07 6.80
C VAL A 114 -5.81 -6.47 5.50
N GLY A 115 -6.49 -6.72 4.37
CA GLY A 115 -5.98 -6.34 3.05
C GLY A 115 -6.74 -7.00 1.91
N HIS A 116 -6.07 -7.16 0.77
CA HIS A 116 -6.65 -7.83 -0.41
C HIS A 116 -6.35 -9.33 -0.41
N GLY A 117 -7.30 -10.09 -0.94
CA GLY A 117 -7.15 -11.51 -1.23
C GLY A 117 -7.47 -11.80 -2.69
N ALA A 118 -7.01 -12.95 -3.19
CA ALA A 118 -7.40 -13.47 -4.49
C ALA A 118 -7.45 -15.00 -4.45
N THR A 119 -8.22 -15.59 -5.37
CA THR A 119 -8.25 -17.04 -5.55
C THR A 119 -7.56 -17.38 -6.86
N VAL A 120 -6.40 -18.05 -6.78
CA VAL A 120 -5.65 -18.48 -7.97
C VAL A 120 -5.31 -19.95 -7.83
N ASP A 121 -5.57 -20.70 -8.90
CA ASP A 121 -5.36 -22.15 -8.95
C ASP A 121 -6.08 -22.87 -7.80
N LYS A 122 -7.35 -22.49 -7.58
CA LYS A 122 -8.22 -23.00 -6.50
C LYS A 122 -7.73 -22.69 -5.08
N ALA A 123 -6.58 -22.06 -4.88
CA ALA A 123 -6.09 -21.72 -3.56
C ALA A 123 -6.42 -20.25 -3.22
N PRO A 124 -7.09 -19.97 -2.09
CA PRO A 124 -7.23 -18.61 -1.61
C PRO A 124 -5.87 -18.11 -1.08
N ARG A 125 -5.52 -16.88 -1.45
CA ARG A 125 -4.22 -16.25 -1.15
C ARG A 125 -4.43 -14.87 -0.57
N ILE A 126 -3.64 -14.52 0.44
CA ILE A 126 -3.49 -13.12 0.86
C ILE A 126 -2.51 -12.43 -0.09
N LEU A 127 -2.73 -11.14 -0.37
CA LEU A 127 -1.89 -10.35 -1.26
C LEU A 127 -0.98 -9.42 -0.45
N PRO A 128 0.35 -9.67 -0.45
CA PRO A 128 1.32 -8.74 0.13
C PRO A 128 1.37 -7.38 -0.57
N VAL A 129 2.00 -6.37 0.07
CA VAL A 129 2.05 -4.99 -0.45
C VAL A 129 2.77 -4.86 -1.79
N ASP A 130 3.71 -5.78 -2.07
CA ASP A 130 4.51 -5.83 -3.28
C ASP A 130 3.84 -6.65 -4.41
N THR A 131 2.56 -7.02 -4.26
CA THR A 131 1.79 -7.75 -5.27
C THR A 131 1.45 -6.89 -6.48
N GLN A 132 1.80 -7.43 -7.65
CA GLN A 132 1.52 -6.94 -9.01
C GLN A 132 0.03 -6.94 -9.38
N ASP A 133 -0.40 -6.06 -10.29
CA ASP A 133 -1.63 -6.24 -11.07
C ASP A 133 -1.37 -7.23 -12.23
N SER A 134 -1.12 -8.49 -11.88
CA SER A 134 -0.78 -9.56 -12.81
C SER A 134 -1.06 -10.92 -12.19
N TYR A 135 -1.66 -11.83 -12.97
CA TYR A 135 -1.89 -13.22 -12.57
C TYR A 135 -0.63 -13.92 -12.07
N TYR A 136 0.51 -13.75 -12.76
CA TYR A 136 1.76 -14.40 -12.39
C TYR A 136 2.36 -13.82 -11.11
N ASP A 137 2.19 -12.52 -10.86
CA ASP A 137 2.60 -11.92 -9.58
C ASP A 137 1.73 -12.41 -8.43
N VAL A 138 0.41 -12.51 -8.61
CA VAL A 138 -0.49 -13.09 -7.59
C VAL A 138 -0.11 -14.54 -7.29
N LEU A 139 0.21 -15.34 -8.31
CA LEU A 139 0.65 -16.72 -8.14
C LEU A 139 1.98 -16.84 -7.38
N ARG A 140 2.95 -15.97 -7.69
CA ARG A 140 4.33 -16.01 -7.17
C ARG A 140 4.48 -15.35 -5.80
N LYS A 141 3.83 -14.21 -5.59
CA LYS A 141 3.95 -13.38 -4.39
C LYS A 141 2.79 -13.56 -3.42
N GLY A 142 1.59 -13.84 -3.93
CA GLY A 142 0.42 -14.13 -3.09
C GLY A 142 0.67 -15.36 -2.23
N ILE A 143 0.41 -15.24 -0.93
CA ILE A 143 0.72 -16.28 0.05
C ILE A 143 -0.53 -17.14 0.23
N SER A 144 -0.39 -18.41 -0.14
CA SER A 144 -1.45 -19.43 -0.05
C SER A 144 -1.89 -19.63 1.40
N ILE A 145 -3.18 -19.43 1.68
CA ILE A 145 -3.75 -19.72 2.99
C ILE A 145 -3.54 -21.21 3.36
N PRO A 146 -3.77 -22.19 2.47
CA PRO A 146 -3.38 -23.58 2.73
C PRO A 146 -1.94 -23.73 3.23
N ASN A 147 -0.97 -23.04 2.62
CA ASN A 147 0.44 -23.14 3.00
C ASN A 147 0.73 -22.45 4.35
N ILE A 148 0.01 -21.35 4.65
CA ILE A 148 0.09 -20.71 5.98
C ILE A 148 -0.38 -21.72 7.03
N LEU A 149 -1.53 -22.35 6.81
CA LEU A 149 -2.10 -23.31 7.76
C LEU A 149 -1.21 -24.53 7.93
N GLU A 150 -0.74 -25.14 6.83
CA GLU A 150 0.18 -26.29 6.86
C GLU A 150 1.42 -26.00 7.70
N ARG A 151 2.09 -24.86 7.46
CA ARG A 151 3.28 -24.43 8.21
C ARG A 151 3.00 -24.26 9.71
N LEU A 152 1.87 -23.66 10.07
CA LEU A 152 1.51 -23.44 11.47
C LEU A 152 1.11 -24.74 12.17
N GLU A 153 0.35 -25.59 11.48
CA GLU A 153 -0.09 -26.90 11.97
C GLU A 153 1.10 -27.84 12.25
N GLU A 154 2.13 -27.83 11.40
CA GLU A 154 3.36 -28.61 11.60
C GLU A 154 4.12 -28.26 12.89
N SER A 155 3.99 -27.02 13.37
CA SER A 155 4.67 -26.50 14.56
C SER A 155 3.74 -26.36 15.78
N ALA A 156 2.42 -26.49 15.59
CA ALA A 156 1.44 -26.27 16.66
C ALA A 156 1.41 -27.43 17.66
N GLN A 157 1.37 -27.11 18.95
CA GLN A 157 1.08 -28.07 20.03
C GLN A 157 -0.41 -28.11 20.39
N GLY A 158 -1.18 -27.10 19.98
CA GLY A 158 -2.64 -27.02 20.17
C GLY A 158 -3.35 -26.63 18.88
N ASP A 159 -3.78 -25.38 18.77
CA ASP A 159 -4.62 -24.93 17.66
C ASP A 159 -4.12 -23.68 16.94
N VAL A 160 -4.63 -23.48 15.72
CA VAL A 160 -4.37 -22.31 14.88
C VAL A 160 -5.65 -21.51 14.76
N VAL A 161 -5.59 -20.22 15.03
CA VAL A 161 -6.71 -19.28 14.80
C VAL A 161 -6.27 -18.24 13.77
N ALA A 162 -6.86 -18.30 12.58
CA ALA A 162 -6.55 -17.39 11.50
C ALA A 162 -7.79 -16.55 11.11
N LEU A 163 -7.64 -15.23 11.10
CA LEU A 163 -8.67 -14.28 10.69
C LEU A 163 -8.22 -13.54 9.43
N PHE A 164 -9.01 -13.63 8.37
CA PHE A 164 -8.77 -12.97 7.10
C PHE A 164 -9.87 -11.92 6.82
N ASP A 165 -9.55 -10.65 7.13
CA ASP A 165 -10.35 -9.48 6.77
C ASP A 165 -10.02 -9.02 5.34
N ALA A 166 -10.45 -9.84 4.37
CA ALA A 166 -10.17 -9.66 2.96
C ALA A 166 -11.29 -10.22 2.07
N SER A 167 -11.44 -9.66 0.87
CA SER A 167 -12.26 -10.22 -0.20
C SER A 167 -11.43 -11.14 -1.09
N PHE A 168 -12.00 -12.27 -1.52
CA PHE A 168 -11.34 -13.26 -2.39
C PHE A 168 -12.02 -13.42 -3.76
N ASN A 169 -12.92 -12.49 -4.09
CA ASN A 169 -13.78 -12.48 -5.28
C ASN A 169 -13.23 -11.60 -6.43
N GLU A 170 -11.97 -11.14 -6.32
CA GLU A 170 -11.30 -10.27 -7.30
C GLU A 170 -11.99 -8.92 -7.53
N GLN A 171 -12.81 -8.47 -6.57
CA GLN A 171 -13.52 -7.20 -6.62
C GLN A 171 -13.22 -6.37 -5.37
N TRP A 172 -13.18 -5.05 -5.57
CA TRP A 172 -13.16 -4.08 -4.47
C TRP A 172 -14.35 -3.13 -4.64
N GLY A 173 -15.36 -3.28 -3.78
CA GLY A 173 -16.67 -2.65 -3.99
C GLY A 173 -17.32 -3.14 -5.29
N ASN A 174 -17.57 -2.22 -6.23
CA ASN A 174 -18.14 -2.50 -7.56
C ASN A 174 -17.10 -2.47 -8.70
N GLN A 175 -15.80 -2.39 -8.40
CA GLN A 175 -14.72 -2.31 -9.39
C GLN A 175 -13.88 -3.59 -9.38
N PRO A 176 -13.36 -4.02 -10.54
CA PRO A 176 -12.41 -5.13 -10.59
C PRO A 176 -11.11 -4.73 -9.88
N LEU A 177 -10.56 -5.67 -9.08
CA LEU A 177 -9.31 -5.45 -8.36
C LEU A 177 -8.08 -5.47 -9.29
N PHE A 178 -8.20 -6.16 -10.42
CA PHE A 178 -7.15 -6.36 -11.42
C PHE A 178 -7.56 -5.76 -12.77
N SER A 179 -6.61 -5.23 -13.54
CA SER A 179 -6.87 -4.70 -14.89
C SER A 179 -7.30 -5.80 -15.88
N GLU A 180 -6.79 -7.02 -15.69
CA GLU A 180 -7.27 -8.23 -16.35
C GLU A 180 -7.88 -9.20 -15.31
N PRO A 181 -9.07 -9.77 -15.57
CA PRO A 181 -9.69 -10.71 -14.64
C PRO A 181 -8.84 -11.97 -14.53
N LEU A 182 -8.67 -12.48 -13.30
CA LEU A 182 -7.95 -13.73 -13.12
C LEU A 182 -8.85 -14.90 -13.59
N PRO A 183 -8.26 -16.06 -13.95
CA PRO A 183 -9.03 -17.25 -14.26
C PRO A 183 -9.94 -17.62 -13.09
N ARG A 184 -11.26 -17.54 -13.31
CA ARG A 184 -12.24 -17.88 -12.29
C ARG A 184 -12.06 -19.34 -11.86
N THR A 185 -11.57 -19.53 -10.66
CA THR A 185 -11.45 -20.85 -10.03
C THR A 185 -12.24 -20.85 -8.72
N ARG A 186 -12.94 -21.95 -8.45
CA ARG A 186 -13.60 -22.13 -7.16
C ARG A 186 -12.52 -22.41 -6.12
N ALA A 187 -12.50 -21.64 -5.05
CA ALA A 187 -11.59 -21.88 -3.94
C ALA A 187 -11.86 -23.26 -3.31
N GLU A 188 -10.81 -24.06 -3.15
CA GLU A 188 -10.77 -25.31 -2.41
C GLU A 188 -9.85 -25.09 -1.21
N LEU A 189 -10.42 -24.96 -0.02
CA LEU A 189 -9.67 -24.87 1.23
C LEU A 189 -10.03 -26.07 2.11
N ARG A 190 -9.02 -26.88 2.45
CA ARG A 190 -9.14 -27.93 3.47
C ARG A 190 -8.51 -27.39 4.74
N VAL A 191 -9.24 -27.46 5.84
CA VAL A 191 -8.80 -27.01 7.15
C VAL A 191 -8.84 -28.20 8.09
N SER A 192 -7.77 -28.42 8.85
CA SER A 192 -7.72 -29.47 9.86
C SER A 192 -8.69 -29.17 11.02
N ARG A 193 -8.94 -30.15 11.90
CA ARG A 193 -9.75 -29.92 13.11
C ARG A 193 -9.04 -29.03 14.14
N SER A 194 -7.71 -28.94 14.09
CA SER A 194 -6.88 -28.10 14.94
C SER A 194 -6.78 -26.65 14.44
N SER A 195 -7.35 -26.34 13.27
CA SER A 195 -7.34 -24.99 12.71
C SER A 195 -8.73 -24.41 12.65
N THR A 196 -8.87 -23.19 13.13
CA THR A 196 -10.06 -22.35 13.02
C THR A 196 -9.76 -21.18 12.09
N VAL A 197 -10.42 -21.12 10.95
CA VAL A 197 -10.18 -20.06 9.96
C VAL A 197 -11.44 -19.23 9.78
N LEU A 198 -11.38 -17.95 10.12
CA LEU A 198 -12.46 -16.99 10.01
C LEU A 198 -12.26 -16.08 8.79
N PHE A 199 -13.29 -15.94 7.97
CA PHE A 199 -13.30 -15.12 6.77
C PHE A 199 -14.32 -13.99 6.90
N ALA A 200 -13.96 -12.81 6.41
CA ALA A 200 -14.86 -11.66 6.42
C ALA A 200 -16.11 -11.83 5.58
N THR A 201 -16.03 -12.64 4.52
CA THR A 201 -17.12 -12.80 3.56
C THR A 201 -16.88 -14.02 2.68
N GLN A 202 -17.96 -14.63 2.18
CA GLN A 202 -17.88 -15.74 1.23
C GLN A 202 -17.11 -15.37 -0.05
N PRO A 203 -16.49 -16.34 -0.75
CA PRO A 203 -15.70 -16.08 -1.97
C PRO A 203 -16.45 -15.38 -3.13
N SER A 204 -17.77 -15.24 -3.05
CA SER A 204 -18.62 -14.54 -4.03
C SER A 204 -18.97 -13.11 -3.63
N ALA A 205 -18.58 -12.66 -2.44
CA ALA A 205 -19.05 -11.44 -1.81
C ALA A 205 -17.89 -10.48 -1.46
N SER A 206 -18.21 -9.19 -1.27
CA SER A 206 -17.23 -8.12 -1.05
C SER A 206 -17.27 -7.62 0.39
N THR A 207 -16.15 -7.14 0.92
CA THR A 207 -16.07 -6.49 2.24
C THR A 207 -16.46 -5.02 2.13
N PHE A 208 -16.98 -4.42 3.21
CA PHE A 208 -17.35 -3.00 3.24
C PHE A 208 -16.96 -2.30 4.56
N LEU A 209 -17.15 -0.98 4.62
CA LEU A 209 -16.87 -0.16 5.81
C LEU A 209 -18.16 0.13 6.62
N LEU A 210 -18.12 -0.04 7.95
CA LEU A 210 -19.33 0.04 8.82
C LEU A 210 -19.92 1.43 9.02
N SER A 211 -19.19 2.47 8.63
CA SER A 211 -19.65 3.85 8.80
C SER A 211 -18.93 4.78 7.84
N LYS A 212 -19.45 6.01 7.74
CA LYS A 212 -18.86 7.13 7.01
C LYS A 212 -17.42 7.46 7.46
N GLU A 213 -17.02 7.03 8.66
CA GLU A 213 -15.68 7.18 9.25
C GLU A 213 -14.70 6.05 8.89
N GLY A 214 -15.18 5.01 8.19
CA GLY A 214 -14.34 4.08 7.44
C GLY A 214 -13.72 2.90 8.20
N ARG A 215 -14.36 2.31 9.22
CA ARG A 215 -13.81 1.08 9.86
C ARG A 215 -14.05 -0.16 9.00
N THR A 216 -13.07 -1.06 8.87
CA THR A 216 -13.28 -2.38 8.22
C THR A 216 -14.33 -3.15 9.03
N SER A 217 -15.31 -3.74 8.35
CA SER A 217 -16.48 -4.29 9.04
C SER A 217 -16.17 -5.51 9.88
N PHE A 218 -15.54 -6.53 9.30
CA PHE A 218 -15.35 -7.80 9.99
C PHE A 218 -14.23 -7.71 11.02
N GLY A 219 -13.05 -7.21 10.66
CA GLY A 219 -11.93 -7.11 11.58
C GLY A 219 -12.24 -6.29 12.83
N TYR A 220 -13.04 -5.23 12.70
CA TYR A 220 -13.50 -4.44 13.85
C TYR A 220 -14.54 -5.17 14.70
N LEU A 221 -15.58 -5.75 14.10
CA LEU A 221 -16.65 -6.43 14.84
C LEU A 221 -16.15 -7.69 15.52
N ALA A 222 -15.24 -8.44 14.88
CA ALA A 222 -14.59 -9.60 15.47
C ALA A 222 -13.77 -9.20 16.71
N LEU A 223 -13.07 -8.07 16.65
CA LEU A 223 -12.34 -7.54 17.80
C LEU A 223 -13.29 -7.13 18.94
N GLY A 224 -14.40 -6.48 18.62
CA GLY A 224 -15.44 -6.13 19.58
C GLY A 224 -16.11 -7.36 20.21
N ALA A 225 -16.40 -8.38 19.41
CA ALA A 225 -16.89 -9.69 19.86
C ALA A 225 -15.96 -10.31 20.90
N LEU A 226 -14.65 -10.36 20.60
CA LEU A 226 -13.61 -10.85 21.52
C LEU A 226 -13.42 -10.00 22.79
N ARG A 227 -13.95 -8.78 22.80
CA ARG A 227 -14.00 -7.90 23.97
C ARG A 227 -15.28 -8.04 24.78
N GLY A 228 -16.15 -8.99 24.43
CA GLY A 228 -17.36 -9.32 25.18
C GLY A 228 -18.67 -9.02 24.48
N TRP A 229 -18.66 -8.42 23.29
CA TRP A 229 -19.92 -8.06 22.61
C TRP A 229 -20.72 -9.27 22.14
N ALA A 230 -20.05 -10.42 21.99
CA ALA A 230 -20.62 -11.65 21.50
C ALA A 230 -21.01 -12.66 22.60
N ASP A 231 -20.67 -12.40 23.87
CA ASP A 231 -21.03 -13.28 24.99
C ASP A 231 -22.51 -13.13 25.33
N THR A 232 -23.32 -13.80 24.52
CA THR A 232 -24.78 -13.73 24.63
C THR A 232 -25.32 -14.71 25.67
N ASN A 233 -24.58 -15.78 25.95
CA ASN A 233 -24.95 -16.80 26.92
C ASN A 233 -24.47 -16.47 28.35
N GLN A 234 -23.66 -15.41 28.51
CA GLN A 234 -23.09 -14.92 29.77
C GLN A 234 -22.25 -15.97 30.50
N ASP A 235 -21.58 -16.84 29.74
CA ASP A 235 -20.68 -17.84 30.31
C ASP A 235 -19.26 -17.29 30.53
N GLY A 236 -19.03 -16.03 30.17
CA GLY A 236 -17.76 -15.34 30.35
C GLY A 236 -16.69 -15.76 29.34
N VAL A 237 -17.04 -16.53 28.31
CA VAL A 237 -16.15 -16.85 27.20
C VAL A 237 -16.74 -16.40 25.86
N VAL A 238 -15.87 -16.24 24.86
CA VAL A 238 -16.29 -15.98 23.49
C VAL A 238 -15.82 -17.14 22.64
N ARG A 239 -16.78 -17.87 22.08
CA ARG A 239 -16.53 -18.95 21.12
C ARG A 239 -16.57 -18.45 19.68
N VAL A 240 -16.03 -19.25 18.77
CA VAL A 240 -16.08 -18.97 17.32
C VAL A 240 -17.51 -18.76 16.84
N ARG A 241 -18.45 -19.61 17.26
CA ARG A 241 -19.85 -19.47 16.85
C ARG A 241 -20.45 -18.14 17.31
N GLU A 242 -20.21 -17.76 18.56
CA GLU A 242 -20.72 -16.50 19.12
C GLU A 242 -20.16 -15.28 18.39
N LEU A 243 -18.86 -15.29 18.08
CA LEU A 243 -18.23 -14.24 17.29
C LEU A 243 -18.87 -14.14 15.90
N ILE A 244 -19.06 -15.26 15.21
CA ILE A 244 -19.65 -15.28 13.87
C ILE A 244 -21.11 -14.82 13.92
N ASP A 245 -21.92 -15.34 14.83
CA ASP A 245 -23.33 -14.96 14.99
C ASP A 245 -23.47 -13.46 15.28
N TYR A 246 -22.63 -12.92 16.18
CA TYR A 246 -22.61 -11.49 16.48
C TYR A 246 -22.23 -10.65 15.26
N THR A 247 -21.14 -10.99 14.58
CA THR A 247 -20.63 -10.22 13.43
C THR A 247 -21.63 -10.24 12.26
N GLN A 248 -22.23 -11.39 11.96
CA GLN A 248 -23.29 -11.51 10.95
C GLN A 248 -24.50 -10.65 11.32
N LYS A 249 -24.99 -10.74 12.57
CA LYS A 249 -26.12 -9.95 13.04
C LYS A 249 -25.83 -8.44 12.98
N ALA A 250 -24.65 -8.03 13.43
CA ALA A 250 -24.23 -6.62 13.40
C ALA A 250 -24.14 -6.11 11.96
N ILE A 251 -23.54 -6.87 11.05
CA ILE A 251 -23.46 -6.53 9.62
C ILE A 251 -24.87 -6.40 9.02
N GLN A 252 -25.73 -7.40 9.17
CA GLN A 252 -27.12 -7.37 8.68
C GLN A 252 -27.91 -6.16 9.20
N THR A 253 -27.60 -5.72 10.42
CA THR A 253 -28.28 -4.60 11.07
C THR A 253 -27.90 -3.23 10.48
N VAL A 254 -26.70 -3.11 9.92
CA VAL A 254 -26.15 -1.85 9.37
C VAL A 254 -25.91 -1.91 7.85
N GLN A 255 -26.34 -2.99 7.21
CA GLN A 255 -26.09 -3.27 5.81
C GLN A 255 -26.91 -2.35 4.91
N LEU A 256 -26.23 -1.69 3.96
CA LEU A 256 -26.90 -0.93 2.91
C LEU A 256 -27.53 -1.89 1.89
N PRO A 257 -28.73 -1.58 1.35
CA PRO A 257 -29.32 -2.37 0.28
C PRO A 257 -28.36 -2.39 -0.91
N ASN A 258 -27.89 -3.59 -1.30
CA ASN A 258 -26.97 -3.91 -2.41
C ASN A 258 -25.49 -4.21 -2.06
N LEU A 259 -25.08 -4.25 -0.79
CA LEU A 259 -23.78 -4.81 -0.40
C LEU A 259 -24.00 -6.10 0.38
N THR A 260 -23.38 -7.21 0.01
CA THR A 260 -23.44 -8.47 0.75
C THR A 260 -22.10 -8.77 1.42
N GLN A 261 -22.08 -8.86 2.75
CA GLN A 261 -20.96 -9.40 3.51
C GLN A 261 -21.48 -10.42 4.50
N GLU A 262 -20.93 -11.63 4.46
CA GLU A 262 -21.38 -12.74 5.29
C GLU A 262 -20.15 -13.43 5.89
N PRO A 263 -19.70 -12.99 7.08
CA PRO A 263 -18.61 -13.64 7.76
C PRO A 263 -18.91 -15.11 8.02
N PHE A 264 -17.92 -15.97 7.89
CA PHE A 264 -18.06 -17.40 8.12
C PHE A 264 -16.74 -17.98 8.63
N TRP A 265 -16.77 -19.23 9.09
CA TRP A 265 -15.56 -19.94 9.49
C TRP A 265 -15.50 -21.36 8.92
N ILE A 266 -14.30 -21.93 8.88
CA ILE A 266 -14.04 -23.33 8.52
C ILE A 266 -13.07 -23.93 9.55
N GLY A 267 -13.32 -25.17 9.95
CA GLY A 267 -12.47 -25.92 10.90
C GLY A 267 -12.72 -25.53 12.35
N GLY A 268 -12.05 -26.24 13.29
CA GLY A 268 -12.10 -25.97 14.73
C GLY A 268 -13.51 -25.89 15.32
N ASP A 269 -14.13 -27.03 15.61
CA ASP A 269 -15.51 -27.09 16.11
C ASP A 269 -15.68 -26.31 17.43
N ASP A 270 -16.22 -25.09 17.32
CA ASP A 270 -16.66 -24.18 18.39
C ASP A 270 -15.60 -23.87 19.48
N VAL A 271 -14.38 -23.62 19.02
CA VAL A 271 -13.20 -23.28 19.84
C VAL A 271 -13.45 -22.02 20.69
N VAL A 272 -12.92 -22.02 21.91
CA VAL A 272 -12.89 -20.83 22.78
C VAL A 272 -11.79 -19.88 22.29
N LEU A 273 -12.17 -18.68 21.89
CA LEU A 273 -11.27 -17.66 21.37
C LEU A 273 -10.71 -16.76 22.47
N GLY A 274 -11.51 -16.42 23.48
CA GLY A 274 -11.08 -15.58 24.61
C GLY A 274 -12.05 -15.63 25.77
N GLN A 275 -11.68 -15.04 26.91
CA GLN A 275 -12.62 -14.75 27.99
C GLN A 275 -13.08 -13.30 27.91
N VAL A 276 -14.28 -13.05 28.42
CA VAL A 276 -15.02 -11.82 28.24
C VAL A 276 -14.51 -10.77 29.20
N LEU A 277 -14.20 -9.60 28.65
CA LEU A 277 -14.13 -8.36 29.41
C LEU A 277 -15.57 -7.88 29.52
N GLU A 278 -16.06 -7.45 30.69
CA GLU A 278 -17.43 -6.94 30.87
C GLU A 278 -17.67 -5.60 30.11
N GLN A 279 -17.49 -5.58 28.78
CA GLN A 279 -17.72 -4.44 27.92
C GLN A 279 -19.00 -4.65 27.13
N GLN A 280 -20.00 -3.81 27.41
CA GLN A 280 -21.21 -3.79 26.61
C GLN A 280 -20.90 -3.28 25.19
N GLY A 281 -21.36 -4.04 24.20
CA GLY A 281 -21.31 -3.64 22.80
C GLY A 281 -22.30 -2.53 22.47
N PRO A 282 -22.19 -1.95 21.26
CA PRO A 282 -23.13 -0.95 20.79
C PRO A 282 -24.55 -1.52 20.68
N ASN A 283 -25.58 -0.70 20.93
CA ASN A 283 -26.96 -1.12 20.70
C ASN A 283 -27.23 -1.13 19.19
N LEU A 284 -27.14 -2.33 18.61
CA LEU A 284 -27.34 -2.54 17.18
C LEU A 284 -28.72 -2.04 16.70
N ASN A 285 -29.76 -2.13 17.54
CA ASN A 285 -31.09 -1.61 17.18
C ASN A 285 -31.13 -0.07 17.15
N ALA A 286 -30.38 0.60 18.03
CA ALA A 286 -30.25 2.06 18.00
C ALA A 286 -29.41 2.51 16.79
N LEU A 287 -28.34 1.78 16.47
CA LEU A 287 -27.53 2.00 15.26
C LEU A 287 -28.37 1.86 13.98
N ARG A 288 -29.19 0.80 13.88
CA ARG A 288 -30.11 0.61 12.75
C ARG A 288 -31.07 1.78 12.57
N LYS A 289 -31.68 2.24 13.67
CA LYS A 289 -32.59 3.40 13.66
C LYS A 289 -31.90 4.70 13.25
N SER A 290 -30.58 4.82 13.48
CA SER A 290 -29.78 5.95 12.99
C SER A 290 -29.37 5.83 11.51
N LEU A 291 -29.53 4.64 10.92
CA LEU A 291 -29.18 4.31 9.53
C LEU A 291 -30.43 4.21 8.60
N ASP A 292 -31.60 3.87 9.14
CA ASP A 292 -32.91 3.92 8.48
C ASP A 292 -33.38 5.39 8.35
N PRO A 293 -33.88 5.87 7.19
CA PRO A 293 -33.05 6.69 6.30
C PRO A 293 -33.41 8.19 6.19
N ILE A 294 -32.41 8.99 5.74
CA ILE A 294 -32.53 10.25 4.97
C ILE A 294 -33.27 10.04 3.61
N VAL A 295 -34.03 8.96 3.47
CA VAL A 295 -34.83 8.58 2.31
C VAL A 295 -36.26 8.31 2.78
N GLU A 296 -36.93 9.35 3.25
CA GLU A 296 -38.39 9.59 3.13
C GLU A 296 -38.80 10.74 4.07
N SER A 297 -38.83 11.98 3.55
CA SER A 297 -39.88 12.96 3.86
C SER A 297 -39.61 14.33 3.20
N LYS A 298 -39.92 14.42 1.91
CA LYS A 298 -40.82 15.49 1.47
C LYS A 298 -42.23 14.89 1.44
N MET A 299 -42.94 14.94 2.56
CA MET A 299 -44.41 15.13 2.64
C MET A 299 -44.83 15.29 4.12
N GLY A 300 -45.04 16.53 4.54
CA GLY A 300 -46.27 16.98 5.20
C GLY A 300 -46.57 16.65 6.68
N TRP A 301 -46.55 17.73 7.48
CA TRP A 301 -47.47 18.11 8.58
C TRP A 301 -46.97 18.02 10.05
N GLU A 302 -47.19 19.16 10.74
CA GLU A 302 -46.97 19.55 12.15
C GLU A 302 -47.94 18.88 13.13
N ILE A 303 -47.56 18.74 14.42
CA ILE A 303 -48.43 19.00 15.60
C ILE A 303 -47.59 19.49 16.82
N GLU A 304 -47.99 20.63 17.40
CA GLU A 304 -47.58 21.20 18.70
C GLU A 304 -48.14 20.42 19.92
N ILE A 305 -47.51 20.51 21.10
CA ILE A 305 -48.11 21.07 22.35
C ILE A 305 -47.16 20.98 23.58
N ARG A 306 -47.14 22.13 24.29
CA ARG A 306 -46.57 22.57 25.60
C ARG A 306 -47.03 21.74 26.83
N THR A 307 -46.48 21.75 28.06
CA THR A 307 -45.63 22.63 28.92
C THR A 307 -45.37 21.89 30.26
N GLY A 308 -44.38 22.32 31.08
CA GLY A 308 -44.49 22.15 32.55
C GLY A 308 -43.25 22.37 33.45
N SER A 309 -42.87 23.64 33.65
CA SER A 309 -42.18 24.26 34.82
C SER A 309 -41.17 23.49 35.69
N GLY A 310 -39.96 24.06 35.81
CA GLY A 310 -39.12 23.92 37.00
C GLY A 310 -37.65 24.25 36.75
N GLN A 311 -37.25 25.50 36.99
CA GLN A 311 -35.91 26.05 36.75
C GLN A 311 -34.77 25.14 37.22
N SER A 312 -33.83 24.83 36.32
CA SER A 312 -32.50 24.33 36.63
C SER A 312 -31.58 24.76 35.51
N LEU A 313 -30.43 25.35 35.87
CA LEU A 313 -29.23 25.72 35.10
C LEU A 313 -29.42 25.80 33.59
N ASP A 314 -29.16 26.97 32.99
CA ASP A 314 -29.31 27.29 31.56
C ASP A 314 -28.42 26.41 30.65
N TYR A 315 -28.80 25.13 30.58
CA TYR A 315 -28.30 24.12 29.68
C TYR A 315 -28.69 24.47 28.26
N ASP A 316 -29.81 25.20 28.05
CA ASP A 316 -30.22 25.71 26.76
C ASP A 316 -29.14 26.66 26.20
N ALA A 317 -28.61 27.60 26.97
CA ALA A 317 -27.50 28.46 26.51
C ALA A 317 -26.19 27.68 26.23
N LEU A 318 -25.90 26.63 27.01
CA LEU A 318 -24.68 25.81 26.81
C LEU A 318 -24.83 24.86 25.61
N VAL A 319 -26.01 24.28 25.43
CA VAL A 319 -26.40 23.43 24.30
C VAL A 319 -26.48 24.27 23.04
N ASP A 320 -27.11 25.45 23.07
CA ASP A 320 -27.13 26.41 21.96
C ASP A 320 -25.72 26.84 21.58
N THR A 321 -24.82 27.05 22.55
CA THR A 321 -23.42 27.39 22.27
C THR A 321 -22.67 26.22 21.63
N VAL A 322 -22.83 25.00 22.15
CA VAL A 322 -22.18 23.80 21.61
C VAL A 322 -22.76 23.41 20.25
N GLN A 323 -24.07 23.58 20.06
CA GLN A 323 -24.79 23.30 18.83
C GLN A 323 -24.48 24.35 17.77
N ALA A 324 -24.46 25.64 18.10
CA ALA A 324 -23.98 26.69 17.20
C ALA A 324 -22.51 26.49 16.83
N GLN A 325 -21.66 26.01 17.75
CA GLN A 325 -20.27 25.64 17.44
C GLN A 325 -20.16 24.40 16.56
N ALA A 326 -21.03 23.40 16.74
CA ALA A 326 -21.08 22.20 15.92
C ALA A 326 -21.58 22.51 14.50
N GLU A 327 -22.66 23.26 14.37
CA GLU A 327 -23.24 23.74 13.11
C GLU A 327 -22.27 24.67 12.38
N ALA A 328 -21.59 25.58 13.08
CA ALA A 328 -20.55 26.42 12.49
C ALA A 328 -19.36 25.60 11.98
N ARG A 329 -18.95 24.54 12.71
CA ARG A 329 -17.87 23.63 12.27
C ARG A 329 -18.29 22.74 11.10
N GLU A 330 -19.57 22.35 11.02
CA GLU A 330 -20.10 21.57 9.90
C GLU A 330 -20.23 22.44 8.64
N GLU A 331 -20.72 23.67 8.79
CA GLU A 331 -20.80 24.64 7.70
C GLU A 331 -19.40 25.03 7.18
N GLN A 332 -18.43 25.20 8.08
CA GLN A 332 -17.03 25.46 7.71
C GLN A 332 -16.43 24.27 6.95
N ARG A 333 -16.76 23.03 7.34
CA ARG A 333 -16.34 21.82 6.62
C ARG A 333 -17.01 21.68 5.25
N ARG A 334 -18.31 21.94 5.13
CA ARG A 334 -19.01 21.96 3.83
C ARG A 334 -18.42 22.98 2.87
N LYS A 335 -18.07 24.17 3.37
CA LYS A 335 -17.41 25.21 2.57
C LYS A 335 -16.04 24.76 2.09
N GLU A 336 -15.26 24.09 2.93
CA GLU A 336 -13.94 23.58 2.54
C GLU A 336 -14.03 22.41 1.55
N ASP A 337 -14.96 21.46 1.75
CA ASP A 337 -15.18 20.34 0.82
C ASP A 337 -15.66 20.83 -0.56
N LEU A 338 -16.60 21.79 -0.57
CA LEU A 338 -17.06 22.41 -1.81
C LEU A 338 -15.91 23.14 -2.52
N ARG A 339 -15.08 23.85 -1.75
CA ARG A 339 -13.91 24.55 -2.26
C ARG A 339 -12.86 23.60 -2.85
N GLN A 340 -12.56 22.48 -2.18
CA GLN A 340 -11.68 21.44 -2.71
C GLN A 340 -12.24 20.83 -4.01
N GLY A 341 -13.54 20.55 -4.06
CA GLY A 341 -14.19 20.06 -5.29
C GLY A 341 -14.10 21.06 -6.45
N VAL A 342 -14.23 22.37 -6.18
CA VAL A 342 -14.05 23.43 -7.19
C VAL A 342 -12.58 23.52 -7.65
N LEU A 343 -11.62 23.45 -6.71
CA LEU A 343 -10.18 23.46 -7.02
C LEU A 343 -9.80 22.27 -7.92
N GLU A 344 -10.27 21.06 -7.59
CA GLU A 344 -10.02 19.86 -8.41
C GLU A 344 -10.64 19.94 -9.80
N THR A 345 -11.87 20.44 -9.90
CA THR A 345 -12.57 20.58 -11.18
C THR A 345 -11.82 21.56 -12.10
N LYS A 346 -11.43 22.71 -11.56
CA LYS A 346 -10.65 23.72 -12.31
C LYS A 346 -9.25 23.21 -12.68
N SER A 347 -8.62 22.42 -11.81
CA SER A 347 -7.32 21.79 -12.08
C SER A 347 -7.39 20.85 -13.29
N LYS A 348 -8.41 19.99 -13.33
CA LYS A 348 -8.67 19.08 -14.47
C LYS A 348 -8.96 19.85 -15.76
N GLU A 349 -9.69 20.96 -15.69
CA GLU A 349 -9.97 21.80 -16.86
C GLU A 349 -8.69 22.44 -17.43
N LEU A 350 -7.82 22.97 -16.56
CA LEU A 350 -6.52 23.53 -16.95
C LEU A 350 -5.60 22.45 -17.55
N GLN A 351 -5.53 21.26 -16.94
CA GLN A 351 -4.79 20.11 -17.47
C GLN A 351 -5.30 19.71 -18.87
N SER A 352 -6.61 19.62 -19.06
CA SER A 352 -7.23 19.30 -20.34
C SER A 352 -6.93 20.37 -21.41
N ARG A 353 -7.02 21.65 -21.05
CA ARG A 353 -6.70 22.77 -21.93
C ARG A 353 -5.23 22.75 -22.35
N ALA A 354 -4.32 22.55 -21.41
CA ALA A 354 -2.88 22.46 -21.68
C ALA A 354 -2.54 21.28 -22.59
N SER A 355 -3.15 20.11 -22.36
CA SER A 355 -3.00 18.92 -23.22
C SER A 355 -3.51 19.18 -24.64
N ASN A 356 -4.67 19.83 -24.79
CA ASN A 356 -5.22 20.18 -26.10
C ASN A 356 -4.33 21.14 -26.89
N ILE A 357 -3.78 22.17 -26.23
CA ILE A 357 -2.84 23.11 -26.85
C ILE A 357 -1.56 22.36 -27.28
N TRP A 358 -1.01 21.52 -26.39
CA TRP A 358 0.17 20.70 -26.69
C TRP A 358 -0.01 19.80 -27.91
N ASN A 359 -1.16 19.14 -28.01
CA ASN A 359 -1.50 18.22 -29.10
C ASN A 359 -1.68 18.95 -30.43
N LYS A 360 -2.28 20.14 -30.44
CA LYS A 360 -2.41 20.98 -31.66
C LYS A 360 -1.06 21.37 -32.26
N MET A 361 -0.04 21.56 -31.41
CA MET A 361 1.31 21.90 -31.85
C MET A 361 2.14 20.70 -32.36
N SER A 362 1.62 19.47 -32.28
CA SER A 362 2.36 18.24 -32.63
C SER A 362 2.97 18.26 -34.04
N LYS A 363 2.22 18.75 -35.04
CA LYS A 363 2.70 18.84 -36.43
C LYS A 363 3.81 19.89 -36.59
N ALA A 364 3.69 21.06 -35.94
CA ALA A 364 4.70 22.10 -35.95
C ALA A 364 5.99 21.65 -35.24
N ARG A 365 5.87 20.96 -34.10
CA ARG A 365 6.99 20.38 -33.34
C ARG A 365 7.79 19.33 -34.14
N ARG A 366 7.17 18.67 -35.12
CA ARG A 366 7.90 17.76 -36.05
C ARG A 366 8.73 18.50 -37.09
N LEU A 367 8.32 19.72 -37.47
CA LEU A 367 8.99 20.55 -38.47
C LEU A 367 10.14 21.38 -37.86
N GLY A 368 10.03 21.74 -36.58
CA GLY A 368 11.06 22.51 -35.86
C GLY A 368 11.19 23.96 -36.36
N GLY A 369 12.27 24.64 -35.95
CA GLY A 369 12.56 26.02 -36.36
C GLY A 369 12.32 27.05 -35.25
N LYS A 370 12.94 28.24 -35.38
CA LYS A 370 12.97 29.29 -34.34
C LYS A 370 11.59 29.71 -33.83
N GLU A 371 10.61 29.80 -34.73
CA GLU A 371 9.23 30.17 -34.40
C GLU A 371 8.51 29.07 -33.58
N VAL A 372 8.85 27.80 -33.83
CA VAL A 372 8.29 26.65 -33.10
C VAL A 372 8.93 26.53 -31.71
N TYR A 373 10.23 26.84 -31.57
CA TYR A 373 10.88 26.89 -30.26
C TYR A 373 10.29 27.98 -29.37
N ALA A 374 10.12 29.20 -29.90
CA ALA A 374 9.47 30.29 -29.18
C ALA A 374 8.03 29.96 -28.76
N LEU A 375 7.31 29.17 -29.57
CA LEU A 375 5.96 28.71 -29.24
C LEU A 375 5.96 27.71 -28.07
N VAL A 376 6.95 26.83 -27.99
CA VAL A 376 7.08 25.85 -26.90
C VAL A 376 7.60 26.49 -25.62
N GLU A 377 8.52 27.45 -25.71
CA GLU A 377 8.96 28.26 -24.57
C GLU A 377 7.79 29.06 -23.96
N ARG A 378 6.94 29.65 -24.82
CA ARG A 378 5.71 30.32 -24.37
C ARG A 378 4.73 29.34 -23.73
N TYR A 379 4.58 28.14 -24.28
CA TYR A 379 3.76 27.09 -23.66
C TYR A 379 4.25 26.74 -22.25
N ILE A 380 5.55 26.58 -22.04
CA ILE A 380 6.12 26.32 -20.71
C ILE A 380 5.81 27.48 -19.77
N ALA A 381 6.09 28.72 -20.19
CA ALA A 381 5.83 29.91 -19.38
C ALA A 381 4.35 30.06 -18.99
N ASP A 382 3.42 29.69 -19.87
CA ASP A 382 1.98 29.78 -19.63
C ASP A 382 1.46 28.71 -18.65
N PHE A 383 2.20 27.60 -18.43
CA PHE A 383 1.69 26.42 -17.70
C PHE A 383 2.59 25.89 -16.56
N GLU A 384 3.84 26.36 -16.41
CA GLU A 384 4.81 25.84 -15.43
C GLU A 384 4.48 26.21 -13.98
N ASP A 385 4.00 27.42 -13.74
CA ASP A 385 3.72 27.94 -12.39
C ASP A 385 2.28 28.41 -12.24
N LEU A 386 1.34 27.48 -12.50
CA LEU A 386 -0.08 27.75 -12.34
C LEU A 386 -0.58 27.44 -10.94
N TYR A 387 -1.29 28.41 -10.37
CA TYR A 387 -2.01 28.28 -9.12
C TYR A 387 -3.49 28.56 -9.37
N ILE A 388 -4.35 27.74 -8.79
CA ILE A 388 -5.78 28.05 -8.71
C ILE A 388 -6.05 28.58 -7.32
N GLU A 389 -6.60 29.79 -7.27
CA GLU A 389 -7.07 30.39 -6.03
C GLU A 389 -8.60 30.34 -5.96
N VAL A 390 -9.10 29.81 -4.85
CA VAL A 390 -10.53 29.87 -4.50
C VAL A 390 -10.61 30.31 -3.04
N ASP A 391 -11.28 31.43 -2.78
CA ASP A 391 -11.54 32.00 -1.45
C ASP A 391 -10.31 32.16 -0.53
N GLY A 392 -9.11 32.38 -1.11
CA GLY A 392 -7.85 32.57 -0.36
C GLY A 392 -7.01 31.30 -0.13
N ALA A 393 -7.32 30.19 -0.82
CA ALA A 393 -6.51 28.97 -0.81
C ALA A 393 -6.00 28.77 -2.23
N SER A 394 -4.69 28.57 -2.33
CA SER A 394 -3.98 28.38 -3.57
C SER A 394 -3.52 26.93 -3.69
N VAL A 395 -3.86 26.26 -4.79
CA VAL A 395 -3.31 24.93 -5.12
C VAL A 395 -2.51 25.04 -6.40
N ARG A 396 -1.27 24.54 -6.37
CA ARG A 396 -0.43 24.43 -7.57
C ARG A 396 -0.99 23.35 -8.48
N VAL A 397 -1.11 23.64 -9.77
CA VAL A 397 -1.60 22.69 -10.77
C VAL A 397 -0.41 22.12 -11.54
N GLU A 398 -0.20 20.82 -11.43
CA GLU A 398 0.83 20.13 -12.20
C GLU A 398 0.32 19.78 -13.60
N ILE A 399 1.07 20.22 -14.62
CA ILE A 399 0.78 19.99 -16.04
C ILE A 399 1.89 19.12 -16.63
N SER A 400 1.66 17.81 -16.73
CA SER A 400 2.70 16.85 -17.16
C SER A 400 3.33 17.14 -18.54
N GLN A 401 2.62 17.85 -19.42
CA GLN A 401 3.13 18.26 -20.73
C GLN A 401 4.18 19.37 -20.65
N VAL A 402 4.29 20.12 -19.55
CA VAL A 402 5.34 21.13 -19.34
C VAL A 402 6.71 20.45 -19.28
N GLU A 403 6.83 19.34 -18.56
CA GLU A 403 8.06 18.56 -18.45
C GLU A 403 8.39 17.85 -19.76
N VAL A 404 7.38 17.49 -20.56
CA VAL A 404 7.57 17.01 -21.94
C VAL A 404 8.04 18.15 -22.85
N ALA A 405 7.55 19.37 -22.64
CA ALA A 405 7.93 20.56 -23.40
C ALA A 405 9.37 21.01 -23.11
N LYS A 406 9.75 21.06 -21.84
CA LYS A 406 11.12 21.30 -21.38
C LYS A 406 12.06 20.27 -21.99
N ARG A 407 11.73 18.97 -21.89
CA ARG A 407 12.51 17.89 -22.53
C ARG A 407 12.60 18.03 -24.04
N TRP A 408 11.52 18.40 -24.72
CA TRP A 408 11.53 18.63 -26.17
C TRP A 408 12.46 19.79 -26.58
N LEU A 409 12.54 20.86 -25.78
CA LEU A 409 13.53 21.93 -25.98
C LEU A 409 14.96 21.46 -25.69
N LEU A 410 15.16 20.70 -24.60
CA LEU A 410 16.45 20.13 -24.21
C LEU A 410 17.01 19.17 -25.28
N GLU A 411 16.17 18.28 -25.82
CA GLU A 411 16.49 17.36 -26.93
C GLU A 411 16.85 18.10 -28.23
N LYS A 412 16.33 19.32 -28.44
CA LYS A 412 16.58 20.12 -29.65
C LYS A 412 17.67 21.19 -29.47
N GLY A 413 18.22 21.34 -28.27
CA GLY A 413 19.46 22.06 -28.04
C GLY A 413 19.56 22.76 -26.68
N ARG A 414 20.05 22.04 -25.65
CA ARG A 414 21.17 22.40 -24.74
C ARG A 414 21.16 21.50 -23.49
N LYS A 415 22.39 21.14 -23.06
CA LYS A 415 22.87 20.43 -21.85
C LYS A 415 21.82 20.01 -20.79
N VAL A 416 21.88 18.73 -20.41
CA VAL A 416 21.14 18.13 -19.30
C VAL A 416 21.95 18.30 -18.01
N GLU A 417 21.44 19.08 -17.06
CA GLU A 417 21.79 18.96 -15.63
C GLU A 417 20.72 18.06 -14.99
N GLY A 418 21.14 16.92 -14.42
CA GLY A 418 20.25 15.88 -13.89
C GLY A 418 20.13 15.91 -12.36
N VAL A 419 18.93 15.62 -11.86
CA VAL A 419 18.48 15.75 -10.47
C VAL A 419 19.05 14.64 -9.58
N LEU A 420 20.33 14.81 -9.27
CA LEU A 420 21.06 14.62 -8.00
C LEU A 420 22.52 15.14 -8.18
N GLY A 421 22.80 15.88 -9.27
CA GLY A 421 24.12 16.39 -9.59
C GLY A 421 25.05 15.37 -10.27
N TYR A 422 24.53 14.25 -10.79
CA TYR A 422 25.37 13.33 -11.58
C TYR A 422 25.46 13.81 -13.03
N ASP A 423 26.49 14.60 -13.30
CA ASP A 423 26.73 15.22 -14.60
C ASP A 423 27.03 14.18 -15.68
N MET A 424 26.16 14.12 -16.70
CA MET A 424 26.33 13.25 -17.86
C MET A 424 26.40 14.05 -19.16
N GLN A 425 27.20 13.56 -20.09
CA GLN A 425 27.38 14.16 -21.40
C GLN A 425 26.78 13.26 -22.48
N LEU A 426 26.03 13.85 -23.42
CA LEU A 426 25.55 13.14 -24.60
C LEU A 426 26.74 12.74 -25.48
N VAL A 427 26.82 11.46 -25.78
CA VAL A 427 27.75 10.86 -26.72
C VAL A 427 26.96 10.43 -27.96
N SER A 428 27.23 11.11 -29.08
CA SER A 428 26.61 10.78 -30.36
C SER A 428 27.21 9.50 -30.94
N ALA A 429 26.36 8.54 -31.26
CA ALA A 429 26.76 7.27 -31.81
C ALA A 429 27.35 7.43 -33.22
N SER A 430 28.49 6.77 -33.45
CA SER A 430 29.11 6.67 -34.76
C SER A 430 29.85 5.33 -34.89
N PRO A 431 30.08 4.82 -36.11
CA PRO A 431 30.99 3.72 -36.34
C PRO A 431 32.43 4.08 -35.93
N PHE A 432 33.16 3.13 -35.35
CA PHE A 432 34.57 3.29 -35.02
C PHE A 432 35.31 1.94 -35.07
N ILE A 433 36.64 2.00 -35.06
CA ILE A 433 37.49 0.80 -34.94
C ILE A 433 37.79 0.55 -33.46
N MET A 434 37.36 -0.61 -32.98
CA MET A 434 37.56 -1.07 -31.61
C MET A 434 38.76 -2.02 -31.52
N GLY A 435 39.50 -1.98 -30.41
CA GLY A 435 40.66 -2.83 -30.13
C GLY A 435 42.03 -2.16 -30.36
N SER A 436 43.12 -2.92 -30.24
CA SER A 436 44.49 -2.39 -30.27
C SER A 436 45.33 -2.99 -31.41
N PRO A 437 46.26 -2.21 -32.02
CA PRO A 437 47.19 -2.72 -33.03
C PRO A 437 48.07 -3.86 -32.52
N LYS A 438 48.44 -4.79 -33.40
CA LYS A 438 49.27 -5.96 -33.03
C LYS A 438 50.62 -5.63 -32.40
N ALA A 439 51.16 -4.44 -32.68
CA ALA A 439 52.45 -3.99 -32.18
C ALA A 439 52.34 -3.23 -30.83
N GLU A 440 51.14 -3.03 -30.31
CA GLU A 440 50.92 -2.35 -29.04
C GLU A 440 51.46 -3.16 -27.87
N ARG A 441 52.22 -2.50 -27.01
CA ARG A 441 52.87 -3.14 -25.87
C ARG A 441 51.81 -3.49 -24.80
N ASN A 442 51.86 -4.72 -24.29
CA ASN A 442 50.94 -5.27 -23.28
C ASN A 442 49.51 -5.57 -23.78
N ARG A 443 49.26 -5.50 -25.08
CA ARG A 443 48.02 -5.96 -25.71
C ARG A 443 47.71 -7.42 -25.36
N GLN A 444 46.46 -7.71 -25.01
CA GLN A 444 45.88 -9.04 -24.83
C GLN A 444 45.40 -9.65 -26.15
N LYS A 445 45.11 -10.95 -26.16
CA LYS A 445 44.78 -11.69 -27.41
C LYS A 445 43.44 -11.27 -28.02
N ASP A 446 42.50 -10.86 -27.20
CA ASP A 446 41.11 -10.48 -27.48
C ASP A 446 40.93 -9.05 -28.02
N GLU A 447 41.93 -8.17 -27.87
CA GLU A 447 41.87 -6.77 -28.34
C GLU A 447 42.05 -6.62 -29.87
N GLN A 448 41.44 -7.48 -30.69
CA GLN A 448 41.64 -7.46 -32.15
C GLN A 448 40.91 -6.28 -32.79
N LEU A 449 41.56 -5.58 -33.71
CA LEU A 449 40.93 -4.47 -34.43
C LEU A 449 39.73 -4.95 -35.26
N HIS A 450 38.55 -4.39 -35.00
CA HIS A 450 37.33 -4.65 -35.76
C HIS A 450 36.41 -3.43 -35.76
N GLU A 451 35.55 -3.32 -36.78
CA GLU A 451 34.60 -2.21 -36.90
C GLU A 451 33.37 -2.46 -36.00
N VAL A 452 32.98 -1.45 -35.23
CA VAL A 452 31.81 -1.47 -34.36
C VAL A 452 30.93 -0.26 -34.66
N SER A 453 29.62 -0.49 -34.80
CA SER A 453 28.64 0.58 -34.98
C SER A 453 27.73 0.68 -33.77
N LEU A 454 27.83 1.80 -33.05
CA LEU A 454 26.86 2.16 -32.01
C LEU A 454 25.54 2.55 -32.69
N LYS A 455 24.40 2.04 -32.19
CA LYS A 455 23.09 2.19 -32.84
C LYS A 455 22.25 3.35 -32.28
N ARG A 456 22.63 3.89 -31.13
CA ARG A 456 21.86 4.89 -30.37
C ARG A 456 22.83 5.82 -29.66
N ASP A 457 22.49 7.10 -29.67
CA ASP A 457 23.13 8.05 -28.78
C ASP A 457 22.86 7.66 -27.33
N TYR A 458 23.81 7.94 -26.44
CA TYR A 458 23.70 7.63 -25.02
C TYR A 458 24.36 8.73 -24.19
N TYR A 459 23.96 8.83 -22.94
CA TYR A 459 24.60 9.71 -21.98
C TYR A 459 25.64 8.91 -21.20
N LEU A 460 26.80 9.50 -20.96
CA LEU A 460 27.85 8.91 -20.14
C LEU A 460 28.24 9.87 -19.01
N GLY A 461 28.49 9.33 -17.82
CA GLY A 461 28.98 10.12 -16.69
C GLY A 461 30.27 10.83 -17.08
N THR A 462 30.35 12.13 -16.78
CA THR A 462 31.54 12.95 -17.08
C THR A 462 32.73 12.61 -16.18
N PHE A 463 32.44 12.02 -15.02
CA PHE A 463 33.39 11.52 -14.03
C PHE A 463 32.94 10.14 -13.55
N GLU A 464 33.86 9.39 -12.95
CA GLU A 464 33.49 8.19 -12.21
C GLU A 464 32.53 8.53 -11.05
N VAL A 465 31.70 7.55 -10.67
CA VAL A 465 30.78 7.70 -9.53
C VAL A 465 31.56 8.04 -8.27
N THR A 466 31.22 9.17 -7.65
CA THR A 466 31.91 9.64 -6.44
C THR A 466 31.47 8.87 -5.21
N GLN A 467 32.31 8.86 -4.18
CA GLN A 467 32.01 8.28 -2.87
C GLN A 467 30.78 8.93 -2.22
N ASP A 468 30.57 10.23 -2.41
CA ASP A 468 29.40 10.96 -1.90
C ASP A 468 28.09 10.48 -2.53
N LEU A 469 28.08 10.40 -3.86
CA LEU A 469 26.91 9.92 -4.60
C LEU A 469 26.63 8.46 -4.24
N TRP A 470 27.68 7.62 -4.18
CA TRP A 470 27.54 6.24 -3.75
C TRP A 470 26.95 6.12 -2.35
N LEU A 471 27.50 6.84 -1.36
CA LEU A 471 27.02 6.83 0.02
C LEU A 471 25.55 7.30 0.10
N THR A 472 25.19 8.32 -0.68
CA THR A 472 23.83 8.86 -0.72
C THR A 472 22.81 7.83 -1.20
N ILE A 473 23.17 7.04 -2.21
CA ILE A 473 22.29 6.02 -2.81
C ILE A 473 22.30 4.71 -2.02
N MET A 474 23.47 4.25 -1.60
CA MET A 474 23.70 2.91 -1.06
C MET A 474 23.76 2.87 0.47
N GLY A 475 23.91 4.03 1.13
CA GLY A 475 23.93 4.16 2.59
C GLY A 475 25.22 3.70 3.27
N LYS A 476 26.18 3.11 2.54
CA LYS A 476 27.52 2.71 3.03
C LYS A 476 28.59 3.05 2.00
N ASN A 477 29.77 3.48 2.46
CA ASN A 477 30.92 3.75 1.60
C ASN A 477 31.98 2.65 1.80
N PRO A 478 32.25 1.79 0.78
CA PRO A 478 33.23 0.71 0.87
C PRO A 478 34.68 1.16 0.60
N SER A 479 34.90 2.42 0.21
CA SER A 479 36.19 2.88 -0.28
C SER A 479 37.24 2.99 0.83
N HIS A 480 38.42 2.48 0.54
CA HIS A 480 39.65 2.62 1.30
C HIS A 480 40.32 4.00 1.09
N PHE A 481 40.36 4.52 -0.15
CA PHE A 481 41.03 5.79 -0.44
C PHE A 481 40.15 7.00 -0.09
N GLN A 482 40.59 7.84 0.85
CA GLN A 482 39.82 9.01 1.30
C GLN A 482 40.51 10.37 1.07
N ARG A 483 41.72 10.37 0.50
CA ARG A 483 42.58 11.56 0.46
C ARG A 483 42.04 12.72 -0.40
N CYS A 484 41.21 12.41 -1.40
CA CYS A 484 40.50 13.38 -2.24
C CYS A 484 39.10 13.76 -1.70
N GLY A 485 38.72 13.30 -0.50
CA GLY A 485 37.44 13.62 0.13
C GLY A 485 36.24 12.95 -0.55
N SER A 486 35.07 13.57 -0.42
CA SER A 486 33.78 13.02 -0.88
C SER A 486 33.68 12.92 -2.42
N THR A 487 34.54 13.64 -3.16
CA THR A 487 34.62 13.61 -4.62
C THR A 487 35.56 12.54 -5.16
N CYS A 488 36.22 11.75 -4.30
CA CYS A 488 36.96 10.58 -4.77
C CYS A 488 36.02 9.63 -5.52
N PRO A 489 36.48 8.94 -6.58
CA PRO A 489 35.75 7.79 -7.12
C PRO A 489 35.52 6.74 -6.03
N VAL A 490 34.34 6.12 -6.05
CA VAL A 490 34.08 4.94 -5.23
C VAL A 490 34.94 3.77 -5.73
N GLU A 491 35.51 3.01 -4.81
CA GLU A 491 36.28 1.80 -5.10
C GLU A 491 36.03 0.72 -4.05
N SER A 492 36.65 -0.46 -4.22
CA SER A 492 36.36 -1.66 -3.43
C SER A 492 34.90 -2.15 -3.57
N ILE A 493 34.36 -2.02 -4.78
CA ILE A 493 33.02 -2.49 -5.15
C ILE A 493 33.11 -3.65 -6.14
N SER A 494 32.17 -4.59 -6.05
CA SER A 494 32.00 -5.62 -7.07
C SER A 494 31.18 -5.09 -8.26
N TRP A 495 31.23 -5.82 -9.38
CA TRP A 495 30.31 -5.57 -10.50
C TRP A 495 28.84 -5.66 -10.07
N CYS A 496 28.51 -6.59 -9.17
CA CYS A 496 27.17 -6.75 -8.62
C CYS A 496 26.71 -5.52 -7.81
N ASP A 497 27.60 -4.93 -7.02
CA ASP A 497 27.29 -3.70 -6.30
C ASP A 497 27.02 -2.53 -7.27
N ALA A 498 27.79 -2.44 -8.36
CA ALA A 498 27.67 -1.38 -9.36
C ALA A 498 26.32 -1.39 -10.10
N ILE A 499 25.83 -2.57 -10.48
CA ILE A 499 24.52 -2.69 -11.15
C ILE A 499 23.34 -2.49 -10.19
N ILE A 500 23.50 -2.84 -8.90
CA ILE A 500 22.51 -2.50 -7.86
C ILE A 500 22.45 -0.98 -7.70
N PHE A 501 23.61 -0.31 -7.60
CA PHE A 501 23.68 1.15 -7.54
C PHE A 501 22.99 1.80 -8.74
N ALA A 502 23.24 1.33 -9.97
CA ALA A 502 22.61 1.86 -11.17
C ALA A 502 21.07 1.76 -11.12
N ASN A 503 20.53 0.63 -10.65
CA ASN A 503 19.08 0.48 -10.48
C ASN A 503 18.53 1.36 -9.35
N GLN A 504 19.24 1.50 -8.23
CA GLN A 504 18.81 2.36 -7.11
C GLN A 504 18.83 3.85 -7.49
N LEU A 505 19.86 4.29 -8.22
CA LEU A 505 19.93 5.63 -8.78
C LEU A 505 18.77 5.87 -9.77
N SER A 506 18.48 4.89 -10.65
CA SER A 506 17.35 4.94 -11.57
C SER A 506 16.02 5.14 -10.83
N LYS A 507 15.73 4.32 -9.81
CA LYS A 507 14.52 4.46 -8.99
C LYS A 507 14.41 5.83 -8.34
N ARG A 508 15.52 6.32 -7.78
CA ARG A 508 15.55 7.58 -7.04
C ARG A 508 15.30 8.79 -7.93
N GLU A 509 15.75 8.73 -9.18
CA GLU A 509 15.53 9.78 -10.18
C GLU A 509 14.28 9.55 -11.05
N GLY A 510 13.49 8.50 -10.76
CA GLY A 510 12.24 8.21 -11.47
C GLY A 510 12.42 7.56 -12.86
N PHE A 511 13.57 6.96 -13.13
CA PHE A 511 13.83 6.15 -14.32
C PHE A 511 13.52 4.66 -14.09
N VAL A 512 13.31 3.92 -15.20
CA VAL A 512 13.03 2.48 -15.15
C VAL A 512 14.34 1.69 -15.02
N GLU A 513 14.40 0.76 -14.08
CA GLU A 513 15.59 -0.04 -13.77
C GLU A 513 16.04 -0.91 -14.95
N VAL A 514 17.32 -0.80 -15.34
CA VAL A 514 17.87 -1.53 -16.50
C VAL A 514 18.13 -2.99 -16.20
N TYR A 515 18.65 -3.31 -15.02
CA TYR A 515 19.03 -4.68 -14.66
C TYR A 515 17.87 -5.42 -13.98
N THR A 516 17.61 -6.65 -14.40
CA THR A 516 16.71 -7.58 -13.74
C THR A 516 17.52 -8.68 -13.08
N PHE A 517 17.33 -8.89 -11.79
CA PHE A 517 18.01 -9.92 -11.02
C PHE A 517 17.11 -11.16 -10.85
N PRO A 518 17.61 -12.37 -11.09
CA PRO A 518 17.05 -13.56 -10.48
C PRO A 518 17.31 -13.48 -8.97
N TYR A 519 16.47 -14.12 -8.16
CA TYR A 519 16.47 -14.01 -6.69
C TYR A 519 17.87 -14.07 -6.03
N GLU A 520 18.01 -13.45 -4.85
CA GLU A 520 19.20 -13.41 -3.96
C GLU A 520 20.33 -12.39 -4.26
N PHE A 521 20.17 -11.52 -5.26
CA PHE A 521 21.14 -10.44 -5.53
C PHE A 521 21.13 -9.38 -4.41
N SER A 522 22.22 -9.31 -3.63
CA SER A 522 22.34 -8.41 -2.47
C SER A 522 23.71 -7.73 -2.42
N MET A 523 23.82 -6.63 -1.66
CA MET A 523 25.10 -5.92 -1.51
C MET A 523 26.11 -6.75 -0.71
N GLY A 524 27.39 -6.65 -1.09
CA GLY A 524 28.48 -7.28 -0.33
C GLY A 524 28.56 -8.80 -0.52
N MET A 525 28.03 -9.31 -1.63
CA MET A 525 28.25 -10.69 -2.06
C MET A 525 29.74 -10.95 -2.27
N SER A 526 30.17 -12.19 -2.00
CA SER A 526 31.54 -12.61 -2.34
C SER A 526 31.75 -12.55 -3.85
N GLU A 527 33.00 -12.33 -4.28
CA GLU A 527 33.36 -12.28 -5.70
C GLU A 527 32.96 -13.57 -6.44
N GLU A 528 33.13 -14.72 -5.78
CA GLU A 528 32.73 -16.03 -6.30
C GLU A 528 31.21 -16.12 -6.52
N THR A 529 30.42 -15.71 -5.53
CA THR A 529 28.96 -15.70 -5.64
C THR A 529 28.47 -14.70 -6.69
N CYS A 530 29.09 -13.53 -6.76
CA CYS A 530 28.77 -12.53 -7.78
C CYS A 530 29.08 -13.06 -9.20
N ALA A 531 30.23 -13.72 -9.39
CA ALA A 531 30.61 -14.29 -10.68
C ALA A 531 29.67 -15.41 -11.14
N ASP A 532 29.14 -16.21 -10.22
CA ASP A 532 28.18 -17.27 -10.56
C ASP A 532 26.79 -16.72 -10.89
N GLN A 533 26.32 -15.74 -10.12
CA GLN A 533 24.99 -15.18 -10.32
C GLN A 533 24.93 -14.13 -11.44
N SER A 534 26.04 -13.49 -11.79
CA SER A 534 26.09 -12.47 -12.86
C SER A 534 25.62 -13.01 -14.22
N ARG A 535 25.80 -14.32 -14.46
CA ARG A 535 25.33 -15.02 -15.68
C ARG A 535 23.82 -15.03 -15.85
N LEU A 536 23.09 -14.79 -14.76
CA LEU A 536 21.63 -14.81 -14.74
C LEU A 536 21.03 -13.39 -14.78
N VAL A 537 21.85 -12.35 -14.70
CA VAL A 537 21.41 -10.96 -14.78
C VAL A 537 21.04 -10.60 -16.21
N TYR A 538 19.85 -10.04 -16.39
CA TYR A 538 19.41 -9.53 -17.68
C TYR A 538 19.39 -8.01 -17.68
N ALA A 539 20.10 -7.38 -18.63
CA ALA A 539 20.10 -5.93 -18.82
C ALA A 539 19.23 -5.55 -20.04
N ASP A 540 18.16 -4.80 -19.82
CA ASP A 540 17.30 -4.28 -20.89
C ASP A 540 17.76 -2.89 -21.34
N HIS A 541 18.58 -2.85 -22.40
CA HIS A 541 19.14 -1.61 -22.94
C HIS A 541 18.11 -0.72 -23.67
N ASN A 542 16.83 -1.08 -23.68
CA ASN A 542 15.76 -0.23 -24.19
C ASN A 542 15.15 0.68 -23.12
N LYS A 543 15.47 0.45 -21.84
CA LYS A 543 15.01 1.28 -20.73
C LYS A 543 15.84 2.55 -20.61
N ASN A 544 15.25 3.56 -19.97
CA ASN A 544 15.85 4.89 -19.80
C ASN A 544 16.60 5.08 -18.47
N GLY A 545 16.83 4.01 -17.70
CA GLY A 545 17.58 4.06 -16.45
C GLY A 545 19.10 4.03 -16.63
N TYR A 546 19.79 4.24 -15.52
CA TYR A 546 21.24 4.15 -15.43
C TYR A 546 21.70 2.70 -15.63
N ARG A 547 22.82 2.57 -16.32
CA ARG A 547 23.54 1.31 -16.50
C ARG A 547 25.02 1.57 -16.70
N LEU A 548 25.81 0.53 -16.52
CA LEU A 548 27.20 0.52 -16.96
C LEU A 548 27.25 0.63 -18.51
N PRO A 549 28.24 1.36 -19.05
CA PRO A 549 28.49 1.34 -20.48
C PRO A 549 28.89 -0.07 -20.93
N THR A 550 28.53 -0.42 -22.16
CA THR A 550 29.13 -1.59 -22.81
C THR A 550 30.60 -1.33 -23.10
N GLU A 551 31.39 -2.38 -23.33
CA GLU A 551 32.81 -2.25 -23.70
C GLU A 551 33.00 -1.31 -24.91
N ALA A 552 32.17 -1.47 -25.94
CA ALA A 552 32.19 -0.63 -27.13
C ALA A 552 31.81 0.83 -26.85
N GLU A 553 30.82 1.07 -26.00
CA GLU A 553 30.45 2.44 -25.60
C GLU A 553 31.56 3.09 -24.78
N TRP A 554 32.16 2.34 -23.86
CA TRP A 554 33.25 2.86 -23.04
C TRP A 554 34.47 3.20 -23.88
N GLU A 555 34.94 2.28 -24.72
CA GLU A 555 36.10 2.53 -25.59
C GLU A 555 35.83 3.67 -26.57
N TYR A 556 34.64 3.73 -27.17
CA TYR A 556 34.27 4.83 -28.07
C TYR A 556 34.34 6.19 -27.37
N ALA A 557 33.82 6.28 -26.15
CA ALA A 557 33.84 7.51 -25.37
C ALA A 557 35.27 7.89 -24.96
N ALA A 558 36.06 6.91 -24.51
CA ALA A 558 37.44 7.11 -24.06
C ALA A 558 38.37 7.53 -25.21
N ARG A 559 38.14 7.01 -26.43
CA ARG A 559 38.74 7.48 -27.69
C ARG A 559 38.48 8.94 -27.99
N ALA A 560 37.31 9.46 -27.64
CA ALA A 560 36.96 10.87 -27.88
C ALA A 560 37.27 11.32 -29.33
N GLY A 561 37.07 10.41 -30.30
CA GLY A 561 37.36 10.63 -31.72
C GLY A 561 38.85 10.56 -32.12
N ARG A 562 39.70 9.91 -31.32
CA ARG A 562 41.14 9.74 -31.57
C ARG A 562 41.55 8.26 -31.60
N ASP A 563 42.58 7.97 -32.39
CA ASP A 563 43.19 6.64 -32.53
C ASP A 563 44.51 6.51 -31.74
N SER A 564 44.63 7.22 -30.62
CA SER A 564 45.86 7.22 -29.81
C SER A 564 45.96 5.98 -28.92
N LEU A 565 47.20 5.55 -28.63
CA LEU A 565 47.55 4.41 -27.76
C LEU A 565 46.96 4.40 -26.33
N TYR A 566 46.36 5.49 -25.86
CA TYR A 566 45.84 5.64 -24.49
C TYR A 566 44.43 6.22 -24.45
N SER A 567 43.68 6.01 -25.55
CA SER A 567 42.25 6.27 -25.56
C SER A 567 41.50 5.29 -24.70
#